data_AF-A0A1S8WYP1-F1
#
_entry.id   AF-A0A1S8WYP1-F1
#
_cell.length_a   1.000
_cell.length_b   1.000
_cell.length_c   1.000
_cell.angle_alpha   90.00
_cell.angle_beta   90.00
_cell.angle_gamma   90.00
#
_symmetry.space_group_name_H-M   'P 1'
#
loop_
_entity.id
_entity.type
_entity.pdbx_description
1 polymer ?
#
loop_
_entity_poly.entity_id
_entity_poly.type
_entity_poly.pdbx_seq_one_letter_code
_entity_poly.pdbx_strand_id
1 'polypeptide(L)'
;MASQQFLDLYAKINAANQVGLEDWADRLNLATVMLFALSAFIVGVKQYILNDISCYIPVSPSGDKFKEFLNDYCWVRGTIPLARGEVFPDSEAIWDEYDKYRRISKSFPVCS
;
A
#
# COMPACT_ATOMS: atom_id res chain seq x y z
N MET A 1 11.77 -46.40 -3.23
CA MET A 1 12.74 -46.60 -2.13
C MET A 1 13.37 -45.28 -1.67
N ALA A 2 13.79 -44.39 -2.58
CA ALA A 2 14.30 -43.06 -2.21
C ALA A 2 13.27 -42.15 -1.52
N SER A 3 12.04 -42.05 -2.02
CA SER A 3 10.99 -41.17 -1.46
C SER A 3 10.65 -41.47 0.00
N GLN A 4 10.68 -42.75 0.40
CA GLN A 4 10.42 -43.16 1.78
C GLN A 4 11.54 -42.72 2.74
N GLN A 5 12.79 -42.69 2.27
CA GLN A 5 13.92 -42.19 3.05
C GLN A 5 13.90 -40.66 3.18
N PHE A 6 13.46 -39.96 2.14
CA PHE A 6 13.25 -38.51 2.20
C PHE A 6 12.12 -38.12 3.16
N LEU A 7 11.02 -38.87 3.16
CA LEU A 7 9.90 -38.63 4.07
C LEU A 7 10.26 -38.94 5.52
N ASP A 8 11.01 -40.02 5.79
CA ASP A 8 11.49 -40.36 7.13
C ASP A 8 12.49 -39.33 7.67
N LEU A 9 13.36 -38.81 6.80
CA LEU A 9 14.30 -37.73 7.15
C LEU A 9 13.55 -36.42 7.45
N TYR A 10 12.57 -36.06 6.62
CA TYR A 10 11.72 -34.88 6.82
C TYR A 10 10.93 -34.98 8.13
N ALA A 11 10.36 -36.15 8.42
CA ALA A 11 9.63 -36.39 9.66
C ALA A 11 10.53 -36.28 10.90
N LYS A 12 11.76 -36.80 10.85
CA LYS A 12 12.74 -36.68 11.95
C LYS A 12 13.20 -35.24 12.19
N ILE A 13 13.44 -34.48 11.12
CA ILE A 13 13.82 -33.06 11.21
C ILE A 13 12.66 -32.24 11.78
N ASN A 14 11.42 -32.48 11.31
CA ASN A 14 10.25 -31.79 11.81
C ASN A 14 9.93 -32.14 13.27
N ALA A 15 10.13 -33.40 13.67
CA ALA A 15 9.97 -33.81 15.07
C ALA A 15 10.99 -33.15 16.01
N ALA A 16 12.26 -33.03 15.59
CA ALA A 16 13.27 -32.29 16.36
C ALA A 16 12.94 -30.80 16.47
N ASN A 17 12.35 -30.20 15.43
CA ASN A 17 11.92 -28.81 15.42
C ASN A 17 10.66 -28.55 16.26
N GLN A 18 9.79 -29.57 16.43
CA GLN A 18 8.56 -29.49 17.23
C GLN A 18 8.82 -29.62 18.75
N VAL A 19 9.91 -30.29 19.15
CA VAL A 19 10.21 -30.62 20.57
C VAL A 19 11.17 -29.59 21.23
N GLY A 20 11.66 -28.61 20.46
CA GLY A 20 12.85 -27.83 20.82
C GLY A 20 12.66 -26.47 21.45
N LEU A 21 12.40 -25.41 20.66
CA LEU A 21 12.91 -24.08 21.02
C LEU A 21 12.11 -22.89 20.45
N GLU A 22 10.83 -23.06 20.10
CA GLU A 22 9.97 -21.90 19.86
C GLU A 22 8.87 -21.88 20.92
N ASP A 23 9.09 -21.10 21.97
CA ASP A 23 8.04 -20.79 22.92
C ASP A 23 6.87 -20.14 22.17
N TRP A 24 5.64 -20.34 22.64
CA TRP A 24 4.43 -19.80 22.01
C TRP A 24 4.52 -18.29 21.71
N ALA A 25 5.32 -17.55 22.50
CA ALA A 25 5.63 -16.14 22.31
C ALA A 25 6.40 -15.86 21.00
N ASP A 26 7.37 -16.68 20.62
CA ASP A 26 8.16 -16.51 19.39
C ASP A 26 7.30 -16.84 18.15
N ARG A 27 6.42 -17.84 18.26
CA ARG A 27 5.43 -18.16 17.23
C ARG A 27 4.40 -17.05 17.02
N LEU A 28 4.02 -16.34 18.09
CA LEU A 28 3.12 -15.19 17.99
C LEU A 28 3.79 -14.02 17.25
N ASN A 29 5.07 -13.76 17.51
CA ASN A 29 5.80 -12.73 16.78
C ASN A 29 5.94 -13.09 15.29
N LEU A 30 6.28 -14.35 14.98
CA LEU A 30 6.35 -14.82 13.60
C LEU A 30 4.99 -14.75 12.88
N ALA A 31 3.88 -15.00 13.60
CA ALA A 31 2.54 -14.80 13.07
C ALA A 31 2.26 -13.32 12.74
N THR A 32 2.71 -12.36 13.54
CA THR A 32 2.54 -10.92 13.23
C THR A 32 3.33 -10.51 11.98
N VAL A 33 4.55 -11.01 11.81
CA VAL A 33 5.35 -10.77 10.59
C VAL A 33 4.65 -11.34 9.36
N MET A 34 4.09 -12.55 9.46
CA MET A 34 3.33 -13.18 8.37
C MET A 34 2.06 -12.39 8.03
N LEU A 35 1.34 -11.86 9.03
CA LEU A 35 0.18 -11.01 8.82
C LEU A 35 0.54 -9.69 8.14
N PHE A 36 1.63 -9.04 8.56
CA PHE A 36 2.09 -7.82 7.91
C PHE A 36 2.57 -8.09 6.48
N ALA A 37 3.32 -9.16 6.25
CA ALA A 37 3.73 -9.57 4.91
C ALA A 37 2.53 -9.85 3.99
N LEU A 38 1.51 -10.54 4.49
CA LEU A 38 0.27 -10.79 3.76
C LEU A 38 -0.47 -9.48 3.46
N SER A 39 -0.60 -8.58 4.44
CA SER A 39 -1.24 -7.28 4.23
C SER A 39 -0.48 -6.43 3.21
N ALA A 40 0.85 -6.40 3.27
CA ALA A 40 1.70 -5.68 2.33
C ALA A 40 1.58 -6.26 0.92
N PHE A 41 1.49 -7.58 0.80
CA PHE A 41 1.24 -8.26 -0.45
C PHE A 41 -0.13 -7.87 -1.03
N ILE A 42 -1.20 -7.91 -0.23
CA ILE A 42 -2.56 -7.55 -0.67
C ILE A 42 -2.61 -6.08 -1.12
N VAL A 43 -2.03 -5.16 -0.34
CA VAL A 43 -1.97 -3.73 -0.68
C VAL A 43 -1.12 -3.52 -1.93
N GLY A 44 0.03 -4.19 -2.05
CA GLY A 44 0.89 -4.12 -3.24
C GLY A 44 0.18 -4.57 -4.51
N VAL A 45 -0.56 -5.69 -4.46
CA VAL A 45 -1.38 -6.15 -5.59
C VAL A 45 -2.41 -5.10 -5.99
N LYS A 46 -3.07 -4.46 -5.02
CA LYS A 46 -4.02 -3.38 -5.32
C LYS A 46 -3.36 -2.15 -5.96
N GLN A 47 -2.13 -1.84 -5.59
CA GLN A 47 -1.48 -0.62 -6.06
C GLN A 47 -0.76 -0.79 -7.40
N TYR A 48 -0.28 -1.99 -7.73
CA TYR A 48 0.50 -2.24 -8.95
C TYR A 48 -0.29 -2.93 -10.06
N ILE A 49 -1.37 -3.65 -9.73
CA ILE A 49 -2.16 -4.42 -10.72
C ILE A 49 -3.54 -3.78 -10.94
N LEU A 50 -4.06 -3.05 -9.95
CA LEU A 50 -5.34 -2.34 -10.05
C LEU A 50 -5.10 -0.83 -10.05
N ASN A 51 -6.14 -0.06 -10.38
CA ASN A 51 -6.09 1.40 -10.27
C ASN A 51 -6.12 1.80 -8.78
N ASP A 52 -5.08 2.49 -8.34
CA ASP A 52 -4.90 3.01 -6.98
C ASP A 52 -5.75 4.25 -6.69
N ILE A 53 -6.02 5.06 -7.71
CA ILE A 53 -6.84 6.26 -7.63
C ILE A 53 -7.72 6.45 -8.88
N SER A 54 -8.92 6.99 -8.68
CA SER A 54 -9.80 7.43 -9.78
C SER A 54 -10.04 8.94 -9.69
N CYS A 55 -9.60 9.65 -10.72
CA CYS A 55 -9.74 11.10 -10.81
C CYS A 55 -10.97 11.47 -11.63
N TYR A 56 -11.74 12.43 -11.14
CA TYR A 56 -12.91 12.98 -11.82
C TYR A 56 -12.59 14.35 -12.42
N ILE A 57 -12.88 14.54 -13.71
CA ILE A 57 -12.74 15.82 -14.39
C ILE A 57 -14.05 16.12 -15.14
N PRO A 58 -14.60 17.35 -15.00
CA PRO A 58 -15.89 17.70 -15.59
C PRO A 58 -15.87 17.75 -17.13
N VAL A 59 -14.71 18.00 -17.75
CA VAL A 59 -14.54 18.04 -19.21
C VAL A 59 -13.36 17.15 -19.65
N SER A 60 -13.63 15.89 -19.92
CA SER A 60 -12.63 14.99 -20.51
C SER A 60 -12.67 15.07 -22.04
N PRO A 61 -11.55 15.27 -22.75
CA PRO A 61 -11.48 14.93 -24.17
C PRO A 61 -11.84 13.45 -24.35
N SER A 62 -12.65 13.13 -25.37
CA SER A 62 -13.16 11.77 -25.62
C SER A 62 -12.03 10.77 -25.78
N GLY A 63 -11.82 9.93 -24.75
CA GLY A 63 -10.88 8.82 -24.81
C GLY A 63 -10.67 8.18 -23.43
N ASP A 64 -10.93 6.88 -23.33
CA ASP A 64 -10.75 6.15 -22.06
C ASP A 64 -9.28 6.13 -21.60
N LYS A 65 -8.33 6.20 -22.54
CA LYS A 65 -6.89 6.28 -22.25
C LYS A 65 -6.46 7.57 -21.55
N PHE A 66 -7.22 8.65 -21.71
CA PHE A 66 -6.90 9.92 -21.03
C PHE A 66 -7.16 9.82 -19.52
N LYS A 67 -8.17 9.05 -19.12
CA LYS A 67 -8.48 8.81 -17.70
C LYS A 67 -7.38 8.00 -17.01
N GLU A 68 -6.83 7.00 -17.70
CA GLU A 68 -5.71 6.20 -17.20
C GLU A 68 -4.46 7.07 -16.96
N PHE A 69 -4.07 7.88 -17.96
CA PHE A 69 -2.96 8.83 -17.81
C PHE A 69 -3.16 9.81 -16.65
N LEU A 70 -4.37 10.31 -16.46
CA LEU A 70 -4.67 11.26 -15.38
C LEU A 70 -4.58 10.61 -14.00
N ASN A 71 -5.06 9.37 -13.85
CA ASN A 71 -4.93 8.63 -12.60
C ASN A 71 -3.45 8.45 -12.25
N ASP A 72 -2.62 8.03 -13.21
CA ASP A 72 -1.17 7.89 -13.03
C ASP A 72 -0.50 9.22 -12.68
N TYR A 73 -0.90 10.30 -13.36
CA TYR A 73 -0.37 11.64 -13.09
C TYR A 73 -0.71 12.09 -11.66
N CYS A 74 -1.95 11.93 -11.22
CA CYS A 74 -2.37 12.29 -9.88
C CYS A 74 -1.72 11.41 -8.81
N TRP A 75 -1.49 10.13 -9.10
CA TRP A 75 -0.75 9.24 -8.22
C TRP A 75 0.69 9.71 -7.97
N VAL A 76 1.43 10.00 -9.04
CA VAL A 76 2.84 10.44 -8.94
C VAL A 76 2.97 11.87 -8.39
N ARG A 77 2.09 12.78 -8.82
CA ARG A 77 2.12 14.18 -8.39
C ARG A 77 1.59 14.36 -6.97
N GLY A 78 0.77 13.43 -6.47
CA GLY A 78 0.09 13.51 -5.18
C GLY A 78 -1.11 14.44 -5.20
N THR A 79 -2.01 14.27 -4.23
CA THR A 79 -3.26 15.02 -4.09
C THR A 79 -3.17 16.09 -3.00
N ILE A 80 -3.96 17.15 -3.14
CA ILE A 80 -4.13 18.20 -2.13
C ILE A 80 -5.50 18.00 -1.48
N PRO A 81 -5.58 17.85 -0.14
CA PRO A 81 -6.86 17.67 0.52
C PRO A 81 -7.67 18.98 0.52
N LEU A 82 -8.91 18.88 0.05
CA LEU A 82 -9.90 19.96 0.11
C LEU A 82 -11.07 19.49 0.99
N ALA A 83 -11.49 20.33 1.93
CA ALA A 83 -12.63 20.05 2.78
C ALA A 83 -13.94 20.25 2.00
N ARG A 84 -15.01 19.61 2.48
CA ARG A 84 -16.32 19.66 1.82
C ARG A 84 -16.87 21.09 1.86
N GLY A 85 -17.12 21.68 0.69
CA GLY A 85 -17.63 23.06 0.56
C GLY A 85 -16.57 24.14 0.40
N GLU A 86 -15.28 23.79 0.36
CA GLU A 86 -14.24 24.73 -0.04
C GLU A 86 -14.31 25.03 -1.55
N VAL A 87 -14.03 26.28 -1.91
CA VAL A 87 -14.01 26.72 -3.30
C VAL A 87 -12.77 26.15 -3.97
N PHE A 88 -12.95 25.61 -5.18
CA PHE A 88 -11.84 25.13 -5.98
C PHE A 88 -10.96 26.33 -6.38
N PRO A 89 -9.63 26.23 -6.26
CA PRO A 89 -8.75 27.33 -6.61
C PRO A 89 -8.81 27.63 -8.12
N ASP A 90 -9.20 28.87 -8.44
CA ASP A 90 -9.39 29.34 -9.82
C ASP A 90 -8.14 30.01 -10.42
N SER A 91 -7.08 30.25 -9.63
CA SER A 91 -5.86 30.93 -10.07
C SER A 91 -4.59 30.20 -9.63
N GLU A 92 -3.53 30.32 -10.44
CA GLU A 92 -2.23 29.68 -10.20
C GLU A 92 -1.59 30.09 -8.86
N ALA A 93 -1.74 31.36 -8.46
CA ALA A 93 -1.24 31.84 -7.17
C ALA A 93 -1.87 31.13 -5.96
N ILE A 94 -3.17 30.80 -6.04
CA ILE A 94 -3.87 30.08 -4.97
C ILE A 94 -3.46 28.59 -4.98
N TRP A 95 -3.24 28.02 -6.17
CA TRP A 95 -2.69 26.67 -6.29
C TRP A 95 -1.32 26.55 -5.63
N ASP A 96 -0.42 27.50 -5.85
CA ASP A 96 0.90 27.54 -5.24
C ASP A 96 0.82 27.68 -3.71
N GLU A 97 -0.10 28.50 -3.21
CA GLU A 97 -0.35 28.63 -1.79
C GLU A 97 -0.80 27.31 -1.17
N TYR A 98 -1.77 26.62 -1.79
CA TYR A 98 -2.25 25.33 -1.31
C TYR A 98 -1.19 24.24 -1.40
N ASP A 99 -0.39 24.24 -2.47
CA ASP A 99 0.72 23.31 -2.65
C ASP A 99 1.74 23.46 -1.52
N LYS A 100 2.03 24.70 -1.10
CA LYS A 100 2.97 25.02 -0.03
C LYS A 100 2.46 24.64 1.36
N TYR A 101 1.19 24.92 1.67
CA TYR A 101 0.68 24.78 3.03
C TYR A 101 -0.08 23.48 3.30
N ARG A 102 -0.60 22.82 2.27
CA ARG A 102 -1.48 21.64 2.43
C ARG A 102 -0.87 20.33 1.93
N ARG A 103 0.26 20.36 1.21
CA ARG A 103 0.99 19.11 0.91
C ARG A 103 1.56 18.51 2.19
N ILE A 104 1.23 17.25 2.43
CA ILE A 104 1.84 16.44 3.48
C ILE A 104 3.26 16.10 3.00
N SER A 105 4.21 17.03 3.13
CA SER A 105 5.63 16.78 2.85
C SER A 105 6.51 17.24 4.01
N LYS A 106 7.17 16.24 4.60
CA LYS A 106 8.32 16.20 5.54
C LYS A 106 8.45 17.18 6.72
N SER A 107 7.54 18.10 6.97
CA SER A 107 7.60 18.91 8.20
C SER A 107 6.25 19.51 8.60
N PHE A 108 5.37 18.71 9.21
CA PHE A 108 4.53 19.16 10.33
C PHE A 108 3.86 17.96 11.01
N PRO A 109 3.62 18.03 12.34
CA PRO A 109 3.17 16.90 13.14
C PRO A 109 1.73 16.55 12.79
N VAL A 110 1.44 15.26 12.85
CA VAL A 110 0.08 14.74 12.91
C VAL A 110 -0.64 15.47 14.04
N CYS A 111 -1.59 16.37 13.71
CA CYS A 111 -2.49 16.92 14.71
C CYS A 111 -3.22 15.75 15.38
N SER A 112 -3.08 15.69 16.70
CA SER A 112 -3.82 14.81 17.61
C SER A 112 -5.30 15.21 17.67
#